data_AF-A0A0S8BDN2-F1
#
_entry.id   AF-A0A0S8BDN2-F1
#
_cell.length_a   1.000
_cell.length_b   1.000
_cell.length_c   1.000
_cell.angle_alpha   90.00
_cell.angle_beta   90.00
_cell.angle_gamma   90.00
#
_symmetry.space_group_name_H-M   'P 1'
#
loop_
_entity.id
_entity.type
_entity.pdbx_description
1 polymer ?
#
loop_
_entity_poly.entity_id
_entity_poly.type
_entity_poly.pdbx_seq_one_letter_code
_entity_poly.pdbx_strand_id
1 'polypeptide(L)'
;QAVQVMAYELRVAAGAGVPPERGQLLATAADIEGLHAHFAEAAQAVGFFDPAAPMKFRERLRRLFARTRLEREEVNVLRGLLRALLGNARQK
;
A
#
# COMPACT_ATOMS: atom_id res chain seq x y z
N GLN A 1 4.43 17.60 -39.85
CA GLN A 1 4.38 18.02 -38.43
C GLN A 1 2.94 18.26 -37.98
N ALA A 2 2.12 19.09 -38.66
CA ALA A 2 0.71 19.33 -38.27
C ALA A 2 -0.20 18.08 -38.25
N VAL A 3 -0.04 17.17 -39.22
CA VAL A 3 -0.85 15.93 -39.30
C VAL A 3 -0.60 15.01 -38.11
N GLN A 4 0.64 14.96 -37.59
CA GLN A 4 0.97 14.11 -36.45
C GLN A 4 0.34 14.65 -35.17
N VAL A 5 0.35 15.96 -34.97
CA VAL A 5 -0.31 16.61 -33.82
C VAL A 5 -1.81 16.34 -33.88
N MET A 6 -2.45 16.53 -35.03
CA MET A 6 -3.88 16.26 -35.18
C MET A 6 -4.25 14.79 -34.95
N ALA A 7 -3.46 13.86 -35.48
CA ALA A 7 -3.66 12.42 -35.25
C ALA A 7 -3.44 12.03 -33.79
N TYR A 8 -2.50 12.68 -33.10
CA TYR A 8 -2.25 12.47 -31.67
C TYR A 8 -3.40 12.97 -30.81
N GLU A 9 -3.89 14.20 -31.05
CA GLU A 9 -5.03 14.75 -30.30
C GLU A 9 -6.29 13.91 -30.49
N LEU A 10 -6.57 13.46 -31.72
CA LEU A 10 -7.69 12.54 -31.98
C LEU A 10 -7.51 11.19 -31.26
N ARG A 11 -6.29 10.66 -31.23
CA ARG A 11 -5.96 9.41 -30.52
C ARG A 11 -6.15 9.54 -29.01
N VAL A 12 -5.72 10.66 -28.42
CA VAL A 12 -5.90 10.97 -26.99
C VAL A 12 -7.39 11.16 -26.68
N ALA A 13 -8.12 11.92 -27.50
CA ALA A 13 -9.56 12.14 -27.34
C ALA A 13 -10.37 10.85 -27.47
N ALA A 14 -9.93 9.91 -28.30
CA ALA A 14 -10.53 8.58 -28.44
C ALA A 14 -10.15 7.60 -27.30
N GLY A 15 -9.37 8.04 -26.31
CA GLY A 15 -8.86 7.19 -25.23
C GLY A 15 -7.83 6.15 -25.67
N ALA A 16 -7.39 6.20 -26.93
CA ALA A 16 -6.50 5.22 -27.53
C ALA A 16 -5.05 5.46 -27.10
N GLY A 17 -4.68 5.02 -25.90
CA GLY A 17 -3.34 5.22 -25.35
C GLY A 17 -3.31 5.28 -23.84
N VAL A 18 -4.48 5.43 -23.20
CA VAL A 18 -4.66 5.14 -21.79
C VAL A 18 -4.88 3.63 -21.71
N PRO A 19 -3.93 2.84 -21.15
CA PRO A 19 -4.23 1.46 -20.82
C PRO A 19 -5.51 1.45 -19.99
N PRO A 20 -6.48 0.55 -20.25
CA PRO A 20 -7.62 0.44 -19.36
C PRO A 20 -7.07 0.32 -17.94
N GLU A 21 -7.49 1.22 -17.04
CA GLU A 21 -7.19 1.05 -15.63
C GLU A 21 -7.66 -0.36 -15.29
N ARG A 22 -6.71 -1.25 -14.97
CA ARG A 22 -7.07 -2.58 -14.47
C ARG A 22 -8.02 -2.31 -13.32
N GLY A 23 -9.12 -3.06 -13.21
CA GLY A 23 -10.07 -2.87 -12.10
C GLY A 23 -9.36 -3.07 -10.77
N GLN A 24 -8.77 -2.00 -10.24
CA GLN A 24 -7.93 -2.02 -9.06
C GLN A 24 -8.88 -2.02 -7.88
N LEU A 25 -9.05 -3.21 -7.31
CA LEU A 25 -9.89 -3.40 -6.13
C LEU A 25 -9.25 -2.65 -4.97
N LEU A 26 -9.88 -1.56 -4.55
CA LEU A 26 -9.49 -0.85 -3.34
C LEU A 26 -9.51 -1.80 -2.15
N ALA A 27 -8.54 -1.64 -1.26
CA ALA A 27 -8.46 -2.40 -0.03
C ALA A 27 -9.68 -2.10 0.85
N THR A 28 -10.25 -3.14 1.46
CA THR A 28 -11.31 -2.97 2.44
C THR A 28 -10.75 -2.42 3.76
N ALA A 29 -11.62 -1.87 4.62
CA ALA A 29 -11.22 -1.48 5.97
C ALA A 29 -10.58 -2.66 6.74
N ALA A 30 -11.12 -3.87 6.57
CA ALA A 30 -10.58 -5.09 7.19
C ALA A 30 -9.17 -5.44 6.67
N ASP A 31 -8.91 -5.26 5.37
CA ASP A 31 -7.58 -5.47 4.79
C ASP A 31 -6.55 -4.51 5.41
N ILE A 32 -6.91 -3.23 5.54
CA ILE A 32 -6.06 -2.19 6.14
C ILE A 32 -5.86 -2.43 7.64
N GLU A 33 -6.88 -2.85 8.38
CA GLU A 33 -6.72 -3.21 9.80
C GLU A 33 -5.80 -4.41 10.00
N GLY A 34 -5.92 -5.43 9.14
CA GLY A 34 -5.00 -6.57 9.15
C GLY A 34 -3.55 -6.18 8.82
N LEU A 35 -3.35 -5.18 7.95
CA LEU A 35 -2.03 -4.61 7.68
C LEU A 35 -1.47 -3.88 8.92
N HIS A 36 -2.27 -3.06 9.60
CA HIS A 36 -1.86 -2.38 10.83
C HIS A 36 -1.44 -3.35 11.94
N ALA A 37 -2.15 -4.49 12.07
CA ALA A 37 -1.79 -5.53 13.02
C ALA A 37 -0.39 -6.12 12.73
N HIS A 38 -0.12 -6.52 11.48
CA HIS A 38 1.20 -7.04 11.11
C HIS A 38 2.33 -6.02 11.31
N PHE A 39 2.08 -4.74 11.05
CA PHE A 39 3.07 -3.70 11.32
C PHE A 39 3.39 -3.57 12.80
N ALA A 40 2.37 -3.63 13.66
CA ALA A 40 2.57 -3.57 15.10
C ALA A 40 3.33 -4.78 15.62
N GLU A 41 3.00 -5.98 15.14
CA GLU A 41 3.73 -7.21 15.46
C GLU A 41 5.19 -7.14 15.01
N ALA A 42 5.44 -6.74 13.76
CA ALA A 42 6.78 -6.62 13.21
C ALA A 42 7.62 -5.59 13.98
N ALA A 43 7.05 -4.40 14.22
CA ALA A 43 7.71 -3.33 14.97
C ALA A 43 8.05 -3.75 16.41
N GLN A 44 7.17 -4.52 17.06
CA GLN A 44 7.46 -5.08 18.38
C GLN A 44 8.58 -6.13 18.32
N ALA A 45 8.52 -7.05 17.35
CA ALA A 45 9.49 -8.14 17.21
C ALA A 45 10.92 -7.64 16.94
N VAL A 46 11.07 -6.51 16.23
CA VAL A 46 12.38 -5.90 15.95
C VAL A 46 12.80 -4.85 16.99
N GLY A 47 12.00 -4.64 18.05
CA GLY A 47 12.31 -3.67 19.10
C GLY A 47 12.22 -2.20 18.68
N PHE A 48 11.37 -1.86 17.71
CA PHE A 48 11.24 -0.49 17.18
C PHE A 48 10.65 0.50 18.21
N PHE A 49 9.81 0.02 19.13
CA PHE A 49 9.26 0.84 20.21
C PHE A 49 9.26 0.07 21.53
N ASP A 50 9.27 0.82 22.64
CA ASP A 50 9.08 0.27 23.98
C ASP A 50 7.62 -0.20 24.16
N PRO A 51 7.36 -1.48 24.49
CA PRO A 51 6.02 -1.97 24.81
C PRO A 51 5.32 -1.18 25.92
N ALA A 52 6.07 -0.52 26.80
CA ALA A 52 5.55 0.33 27.87
C ALA A 52 5.13 1.74 27.39
N ALA A 53 5.54 2.17 26.19
CA ALA A 53 5.17 3.47 25.59
C ALA A 53 4.69 3.39 24.11
N PRO A 54 3.68 2.57 23.77
CA PRO A 54 3.36 2.23 22.38
C PRO A 54 2.47 3.26 21.63
N MET A 55 1.89 4.23 22.33
CA MET A 55 0.67 4.91 21.84
C MET A 55 0.84 5.68 20.52
N LYS A 56 1.99 6.34 20.29
CA LYS A 56 2.13 7.23 19.13
C LYS A 56 2.37 6.49 17.82
N PHE A 57 2.87 5.25 17.84
CA PHE A 57 3.18 4.52 16.62
C PHE A 57 1.92 4.13 15.85
N ARG A 58 0.98 3.45 16.53
CA ARG A 58 -0.25 2.94 15.89
C ARG A 58 -1.12 4.06 15.32
N GLU A 59 -1.23 5.18 16.03
CA GLU A 59 -1.95 6.36 15.56
C GLU A 59 -1.29 7.02 14.34
N ARG A 60 0.05 7.15 14.35
CA ARG A 60 0.80 7.69 13.21
C ARG A 60 0.66 6.80 11.98
N LEU A 61 0.70 5.48 12.17
CA LEU A 61 0.51 4.51 11.10
C LEU A 61 -0.90 4.59 10.51
N ARG A 62 -1.93 4.65 11.37
CA ARG A 62 -3.32 4.86 10.92
C ARG A 62 -3.49 6.16 10.13
N ARG A 63 -2.93 7.28 10.62
CA ARG A 63 -2.97 8.57 9.89
C ARG A 63 -2.23 8.50 8.55
N LEU A 64 -1.12 7.78 8.49
CA LEU A 64 -0.34 7.60 7.26
C LEU A 64 -1.15 6.88 6.19
N PHE A 65 -1.84 5.80 6.54
CA PHE A 65 -2.62 5.02 5.58
C PHE A 65 -4.03 5.54 5.33
N ALA A 66 -4.60 6.34 6.25
CA ALA A 66 -5.91 6.97 6.04
C ALA A 66 -5.94 7.95 4.86
N ARG A 67 -4.77 8.51 4.48
CA ARG A 67 -4.63 9.39 3.31
C ARG A 67 -4.24 8.66 2.01
N THR A 68 -4.00 7.35 2.07
CA THR A 68 -3.63 6.55 0.90
C THR A 68 -4.82 5.69 0.48
N ARG A 69 -5.18 5.73 -0.80
CA ARG A 69 -6.19 4.83 -1.38
C ARG A 69 -5.53 3.53 -1.81
N LEU A 70 -5.13 2.72 -0.84
CA LEU A 70 -4.44 1.47 -1.11
C LEU A 70 -5.33 0.48 -1.86
N GLU A 71 -4.72 -0.23 -2.78
CA GLU A 71 -5.29 -1.38 -3.45
C GLU A 71 -5.09 -2.64 -2.61
N ARG A 72 -5.96 -3.63 -2.82
CA ARG A 72 -5.87 -4.91 -2.13
C ARG A 72 -4.56 -5.65 -2.44
N GLU A 73 -4.05 -5.52 -3.66
CA GLU A 73 -2.76 -6.10 -4.06
C GLU A 73 -1.59 -5.46 -3.30
N GLU A 74 -1.58 -4.13 -3.17
CA GLU A 74 -0.56 -3.42 -2.40
C GLU A 74 -0.58 -3.83 -0.93
N VAL A 75 -1.78 -3.96 -0.33
CA VAL A 75 -1.92 -4.46 1.04
C VAL A 75 -1.37 -5.88 1.17
N ASN A 76 -1.66 -6.77 0.22
CA ASN A 76 -1.16 -8.14 0.24
C ASN A 76 0.37 -8.20 0.14
N VAL A 77 0.97 -7.39 -0.73
CA VAL A 77 2.43 -7.28 -0.87
C VAL A 77 3.06 -6.82 0.44
N LEU A 78 2.54 -5.75 1.06
CA LEU A 78 3.03 -5.23 2.33
C LEU A 78 2.89 -6.26 3.46
N ARG A 79 1.75 -6.98 3.53
CA ARG A 79 1.53 -8.03 4.53
C ARG A 79 2.48 -9.20 4.33
N GLY A 80 2.76 -9.59 3.09
CA GLY A 80 3.74 -10.63 2.75
C GLY A 80 5.15 -10.26 3.18
N LEU A 81 5.59 -9.03 2.90
CA LEU A 81 6.87 -8.49 3.35
C LEU A 81 7.01 -8.53 4.87
N LEU A 82 6.00 -8.04 5.60
CA LEU A 82 6.01 -8.03 7.07
C LEU A 82 6.08 -9.45 7.65
N ARG A 83 5.37 -10.41 7.06
CA ARG A 83 5.46 -11.83 7.46
C ARG A 83 6.86 -12.39 7.26
N ALA A 84 7.52 -12.09 6.14
CA ALA A 84 8.88 -12.54 5.87
C ALA A 84 9.89 -11.94 6.87
N LEU A 85 9.77 -10.64 7.15
CA LEU A 85 10.60 -9.96 8.16
C LEU A 85 10.40 -10.54 9.57
N LEU A 86 9.15 -10.78 9.97
CA LEU A 86 8.80 -11.44 11.23
C LEU A 86 9.37 -12.85 11.34
N GLY A 87 9.29 -13.62 10.25
CA GLY A 87 9.87 -14.96 10.17
C GLY A 87 11.38 -14.96 10.41
N ASN A 88 12.10 -13.96 9.86
CA ASN A 88 13.54 -13.81 10.05
C ASN A 88 13.90 -13.30 11.45
N ALA A 89 13.11 -12.39 12.01
CA ALA A 89 13.35 -11.86 13.37
C ALA A 89 13.23 -12.95 14.44
N ARG A 90 12.35 -13.94 14.25
CA ARG A 90 12.17 -15.08 15.18
C ARG A 90 13.27 -16.16 15.07
N GLN A 91 14.07 -16.14 14.01
CA GLN A 91 15.17 -17.10 13.80
C GLN A 91 16.50 -16.62 14.40
N LYS A 92 16.59 -15.35 14.79
CA LYS A 92 17.72 -14.78 15.54
C LYS A 92 17.49 -14.91 17.03
#